data_AF-A0AA96WMX7-F1
#
_entry.id   AF-A0AA96WMX7-F1
#
_cell.length_a   1.000
_cell.length_b   1.000
_cell.length_c   1.000
_cell.angle_alpha   90.00
_cell.angle_beta   90.00
_cell.angle_gamma   90.00
#
_symmetry.space_group_name_H-M   'P 1'
#
loop_
_entity.id
_entity.type
_entity.pdbx_description
1 polymer ?
#
loop_
_entity_poly.entity_id
_entity_poly.type
_entity_poly.pdbx_seq_one_letter_code
_entity_poly.pdbx_strand_id
1 'polypeptide(L)'
;MNADSIEDSTSLDMVNMKNEEVNMIGVDALVNLADKLGIITAVKDKLIKRPDPAADKLITALEELAKVFEALNSEMSKYLSVTFYDGQEFKERAEERAHLVELEGGQISARMARARGHCRKIINIYDKYLVTWFDNVLSQEESQKMRELFEALAESDAHMIAAIDEVSFWLSRQAEETLNMVDNGEFDKADRKVKKARIEVLSKRKTIAQALTTLFDLQSEFIGISGVV
;
A
#
# COMPACT_ATOMS: atom_id res chain seq x y z
N MET A 1 -56.62 -35.27 -28.13
CA MET A 1 -55.74 -34.39 -28.91
C MET A 1 -55.82 -33.02 -28.26
N ASN A 2 -54.95 -32.77 -27.28
CA ASN A 2 -54.77 -31.46 -26.68
C ASN A 2 -53.42 -30.96 -27.14
N ALA A 3 -53.43 -29.85 -27.87
CA ALA A 3 -52.26 -29.06 -28.18
C ALA A 3 -52.06 -28.12 -26.99
N ASP A 4 -51.08 -28.42 -26.15
CA ASP A 4 -50.61 -27.50 -25.11
C ASP A 4 -49.26 -26.92 -25.51
N SER A 5 -49.24 -25.61 -25.39
CA SER A 5 -48.23 -24.64 -25.78
C SER A 5 -46.96 -24.78 -24.95
N ILE A 6 -45.80 -24.78 -25.61
CA ILE A 6 -44.51 -24.52 -24.95
C ILE A 6 -44.10 -23.10 -25.37
N GLU A 7 -44.49 -22.13 -24.57
CA GLU A 7 -43.77 -20.87 -24.40
C GLU A 7 -43.10 -20.87 -23.02
N ASP A 8 -42.12 -19.99 -22.84
CA ASP A 8 -41.32 -19.73 -21.62
C ASP A 8 -40.21 -20.74 -21.29
N SER A 9 -38.98 -20.39 -20.93
CA SER A 9 -38.41 -19.10 -20.53
C SER A 9 -36.88 -19.20 -20.62
N THR A 10 -36.23 -18.52 -21.57
CA THR A 10 -34.75 -18.39 -21.63
C THR A 10 -34.35 -16.92 -21.62
N SER A 11 -34.82 -16.19 -20.60
CA SER A 11 -34.41 -14.81 -20.34
C SER A 11 -34.62 -14.41 -18.87
N LEU A 12 -33.92 -15.08 -17.95
CA LEU A 12 -33.71 -14.71 -16.54
C LEU A 12 -32.72 -15.78 -16.06
N ASP A 13 -31.41 -15.58 -16.13
CA ASP A 13 -30.68 -14.81 -15.13
C ASP A 13 -29.41 -14.22 -15.75
N MET A 14 -29.55 -13.00 -16.30
CA MET A 14 -28.45 -12.05 -16.18
C MET A 14 -28.36 -11.68 -14.70
N VAL A 15 -27.65 -12.52 -13.94
CA VAL A 15 -27.27 -12.21 -12.57
C VAL A 15 -26.56 -10.86 -12.62
N ASN A 16 -27.27 -9.88 -12.10
CA ASN A 16 -26.88 -8.51 -11.85
C ASN A 16 -25.72 -8.54 -10.85
N MET A 17 -24.54 -8.98 -11.29
CA MET A 17 -23.27 -8.72 -10.61
C MET A 17 -23.02 -7.23 -10.78
N LYS A 18 -23.70 -6.43 -9.95
CA LYS A 18 -23.21 -5.10 -9.61
C LYS A 18 -21.77 -5.32 -9.17
N ASN A 19 -20.83 -4.90 -10.01
CA ASN A 19 -19.48 -4.59 -9.59
C ASN A 19 -19.65 -3.60 -8.44
N GLU A 20 -19.69 -4.09 -7.21
CA GLU A 20 -19.19 -3.32 -6.09
C GLU A 20 -17.73 -3.10 -6.45
N GLU A 21 -17.47 -1.98 -7.12
CA GLU A 21 -16.16 -1.36 -7.08
C GLU A 21 -15.85 -1.25 -5.60
N VAL A 22 -15.07 -2.20 -5.08
CA VAL A 22 -14.41 -2.07 -3.79
C VAL A 22 -13.45 -0.93 -4.00
N ASN A 23 -13.99 0.28 -3.85
CA ASN A 23 -13.27 1.51 -3.97
C ASN A 23 -12.30 1.45 -2.79
N MET A 24 -11.02 1.17 -3.08
CA MET A 24 -9.98 1.13 -2.05
C MET A 24 -9.71 2.55 -1.56
N ILE A 25 -10.65 3.11 -0.81
CA ILE A 25 -10.73 4.52 -0.41
C ILE A 25 -9.49 4.92 0.38
N GLY A 26 -8.94 4.00 1.16
CA GLY A 26 -7.74 4.19 1.97
C GLY A 26 -6.45 4.20 1.14
N VAL A 27 -6.39 3.53 -0.01
CA VAL A 27 -5.21 3.64 -0.87
C VAL A 27 -5.10 5.03 -1.49
N ASP A 28 -6.22 5.73 -1.66
CA ASP A 28 -6.19 7.13 -2.10
C ASP A 28 -5.56 8.05 -1.03
N ALA A 29 -5.71 7.74 0.27
CA ALA A 29 -5.01 8.47 1.33
C ALA A 29 -3.49 8.28 1.24
N LEU A 30 -3.02 7.07 0.94
CA LEU A 30 -1.60 6.77 0.72
C LEU A 30 -1.06 7.44 -0.56
N VAL A 31 -1.87 7.48 -1.61
CA VAL A 31 -1.57 8.19 -2.86
C VAL A 31 -1.42 9.69 -2.60
N ASN A 32 -2.38 10.29 -1.90
CA ASN A 32 -2.34 11.71 -1.54
C ASN A 32 -1.12 12.05 -0.68
N LEU A 33 -0.68 11.13 0.18
CA LEU A 33 0.52 11.31 0.97
C LEU A 33 1.78 11.32 0.10
N ALA A 34 1.86 10.46 -0.92
CA ALA A 34 2.97 10.45 -1.86
C ALA A 34 3.11 11.82 -2.56
N ASP A 35 1.99 12.44 -2.95
CA ASP A 35 1.99 13.77 -3.56
C ASP A 35 2.50 14.85 -2.58
N LYS A 36 2.18 14.71 -1.28
CA LYS A 36 2.66 15.63 -0.23
C LYS A 36 4.15 15.51 0.06
N LEU A 37 4.82 14.42 -0.30
CA LEU A 37 6.28 14.27 -0.12
C LEU A 37 7.09 15.29 -0.94
N GLY A 38 6.52 15.82 -2.03
CA GLY A 38 7.17 16.86 -2.84
C GLY A 38 7.51 18.13 -2.06
N ILE A 39 6.89 18.35 -0.91
CA ILE A 39 7.19 19.47 -0.03
C ILE A 39 8.59 19.36 0.59
N ILE A 40 9.02 18.14 0.94
CA ILE A 40 10.35 17.89 1.47
C ILE A 40 11.37 18.19 0.37
N THR A 41 11.10 17.73 -0.86
CA THR A 41 11.94 18.03 -2.03
C THR A 41 12.07 19.53 -2.28
N ALA A 42 11.01 20.31 -2.06
CA ALA A 42 11.03 21.76 -2.26
C ALA A 42 11.89 22.50 -1.23
N VAL A 43 11.95 22.00 0.01
CA VAL A 43 12.70 22.65 1.10
C VAL A 43 14.07 22.04 1.38
N LYS A 44 14.40 20.90 0.75
CA LYS A 44 15.62 20.12 1.03
C LYS A 44 16.89 20.96 1.01
N ASP A 45 17.08 21.81 0.00
CA ASP A 45 18.31 22.58 -0.16
C ASP A 45 18.55 23.55 1.01
N LYS A 46 17.47 24.02 1.66
CA LYS A 46 17.55 24.88 2.84
C LYS A 46 17.95 24.07 4.06
N LEU A 47 17.33 22.91 4.25
CA LEU A 47 17.65 21.96 5.33
C LEU A 47 19.10 21.50 5.24
N ILE A 48 19.56 21.18 4.02
CA ILE A 48 20.91 20.76 3.70
C ILE A 48 21.96 21.82 4.04
N LYS A 49 21.70 23.09 3.70
CA LYS A 49 22.64 24.20 3.94
C LYS A 49 22.80 24.56 5.42
N ARG A 50 21.93 24.04 6.29
CA ARG A 50 21.95 24.28 7.74
C ARG A 50 21.94 22.94 8.49
N PRO A 51 23.07 22.21 8.45
CA PRO A 51 23.18 20.91 9.10
C PRO A 51 22.91 21.03 10.60
N ASP A 52 22.05 20.14 11.09
CA ASP A 52 21.59 20.06 12.47
C ASP A 52 21.47 18.58 12.84
N PRO A 53 21.74 18.17 14.09
CA PRO A 53 21.49 16.79 14.55
C PRO A 53 20.06 16.28 14.30
N ALA A 54 19.08 17.17 14.11
CA ALA A 54 17.72 16.85 13.70
C ALA A 54 17.63 16.27 12.27
N ALA A 55 18.62 16.50 11.40
CA ALA A 55 18.66 15.91 10.07
C ALA A 55 18.69 14.37 10.12
N ASP A 56 19.45 13.78 11.05
CA ASP A 56 19.46 12.32 11.27
C ASP A 56 18.09 11.79 11.68
N LYS A 57 17.32 12.63 12.41
CA LYS A 57 15.96 12.29 12.82
C LYS A 57 15.00 12.37 11.64
N LEU A 58 15.19 13.32 10.72
CA LEU A 58 14.43 13.35 9.47
C LEU A 58 14.71 12.09 8.64
N ILE A 59 15.97 11.67 8.49
CA ILE A 59 16.33 10.40 7.83
C ILE A 59 15.59 9.23 8.49
N THR A 60 15.66 9.15 9.83
CA THR A 60 14.95 8.11 10.58
C THR A 60 13.44 8.14 10.30
N ALA A 61 12.80 9.31 10.26
CA ALA A 61 11.37 9.41 9.96
C ALA A 61 11.04 8.94 8.53
N LEU A 62 11.88 9.28 7.54
CA LEU A 62 11.72 8.83 6.16
C LEU A 62 11.91 7.32 6.03
N GLU A 63 12.85 6.72 6.77
CA GLU A 63 13.03 5.26 6.83
C GLU A 63 11.81 4.55 7.41
N GLU A 64 11.25 5.09 8.50
CA GLU A 64 10.04 4.53 9.09
C GLU A 64 8.84 4.62 8.14
N LEU A 65 8.74 5.71 7.36
CA LEU A 65 7.71 5.86 6.34
C LEU A 65 7.92 4.88 5.18
N ALA A 66 9.15 4.69 4.72
CA ALA A 66 9.48 3.73 3.67
C ALA A 66 9.05 2.31 4.07
N LYS A 67 9.30 1.89 5.31
CA LYS A 67 8.89 0.57 5.83
C LYS A 67 7.38 0.33 5.73
N VAL A 68 6.56 1.37 5.89
CA VAL A 68 5.10 1.28 5.72
C VAL A 68 4.74 0.97 4.26
N PHE A 69 5.28 1.75 3.32
CA PHE A 69 5.05 1.54 1.90
C PHE A 69 5.63 0.21 1.39
N GLU A 70 6.80 -0.21 1.90
CA GLU A 70 7.41 -1.51 1.60
C GLU A 70 6.53 -2.66 2.06
N ALA A 71 5.99 -2.62 3.28
CA ALA A 71 5.10 -3.65 3.79
C ALA A 71 3.86 -3.80 2.88
N LEU A 72 3.22 -2.69 2.52
CA LEU A 72 2.07 -2.69 1.61
C LEU A 72 2.42 -3.22 0.22
N ASN A 73 3.51 -2.73 -0.37
CA ASN A 73 3.95 -3.15 -1.70
C ASN A 73 4.33 -4.63 -1.74
N SER A 74 4.97 -5.14 -0.68
CA SER A 74 5.38 -6.54 -0.57
C SER A 74 4.18 -7.48 -0.54
N GLU A 75 3.20 -7.22 0.33
CA GLU A 75 2.01 -8.09 0.45
C GLU A 75 1.14 -8.04 -0.81
N MET A 76 0.97 -6.87 -1.42
CA MET A 76 0.30 -6.76 -2.72
C MET A 76 1.06 -7.52 -3.82
N SER A 77 2.38 -7.35 -3.89
CA SER A 77 3.18 -8.01 -4.92
C SER A 77 3.13 -9.52 -4.78
N LYS A 78 3.05 -10.03 -3.56
CA LYS A 78 2.93 -11.46 -3.27
C LYS A 78 1.63 -12.06 -3.76
N TYR A 79 0.48 -11.43 -3.47
CA TYR A 79 -0.80 -11.89 -4.03
C TYR A 79 -0.80 -11.78 -5.55
N LEU A 80 -0.34 -10.64 -6.06
CA LEU A 80 -0.36 -10.37 -7.49
C LEU A 80 0.71 -11.14 -8.27
N SER A 81 1.68 -11.79 -7.64
CA SER A 81 2.63 -12.66 -8.36
C SER A 81 2.05 -14.05 -8.61
N VAL A 82 0.98 -14.42 -7.92
CA VAL A 82 0.37 -15.75 -8.06
C VAL A 82 -0.06 -16.01 -9.50
N THR A 83 0.28 -17.17 -10.03
CA THR A 83 -0.08 -17.59 -11.39
C THR A 83 -0.56 -19.02 -11.44
N PHE A 84 -1.59 -19.25 -12.26
CA PHE A 84 -2.03 -20.60 -12.60
C PHE A 84 -2.18 -20.74 -14.10
N TYR A 85 -1.66 -21.82 -14.67
CA TYR A 85 -1.75 -22.10 -16.10
C TYR A 85 -1.84 -23.60 -16.39
N ASP A 86 -2.35 -23.93 -17.57
CA ASP A 86 -2.44 -25.32 -18.02
C ASP A 86 -1.03 -25.92 -18.22
N GLY A 87 -0.85 -27.16 -17.78
CA GLY A 87 0.46 -27.82 -17.77
C GLY A 87 1.42 -27.39 -16.65
N GLN A 88 1.03 -26.47 -15.75
CA GLN A 88 1.84 -26.10 -14.59
C GLN A 88 2.15 -27.34 -13.72
N GLU A 89 3.37 -27.50 -13.24
CA GLU A 89 3.71 -28.68 -12.43
C GLU A 89 2.99 -28.67 -11.07
N PHE A 90 2.75 -29.85 -10.50
CA PHE A 90 2.11 -29.97 -9.18
C PHE A 90 2.88 -29.21 -8.10
N LYS A 91 4.22 -29.25 -8.15
CA LYS A 91 5.08 -28.56 -7.17
C LYS A 91 4.92 -27.05 -7.28
N GLU A 92 4.94 -26.49 -8.49
CA GLU A 92 4.74 -25.06 -8.73
C GLU A 92 3.36 -24.62 -8.23
N ARG A 93 2.31 -25.39 -8.53
CA ARG A 93 0.95 -25.11 -8.01
C ARG A 93 0.88 -25.14 -6.49
N ALA A 94 1.59 -26.06 -5.85
CA ALA A 94 1.64 -26.15 -4.39
C ALA A 94 2.33 -24.93 -3.75
N GLU A 95 3.38 -24.41 -4.41
CA GLU A 95 4.07 -23.17 -3.98
C GLU A 95 3.14 -21.96 -4.09
N GLU A 96 2.43 -21.82 -5.21
CA GLU A 96 1.44 -20.74 -5.42
C GLU A 96 0.29 -20.81 -4.41
N ARG A 97 -0.22 -22.02 -4.15
CA ARG A 97 -1.22 -22.26 -3.11
C ARG A 97 -0.70 -21.88 -1.72
N ALA A 98 0.56 -22.17 -1.40
CA ALA A 98 1.15 -21.82 -0.11
C ALA A 98 1.20 -20.30 0.11
N HIS A 99 1.44 -19.51 -0.94
CA HIS A 99 1.36 -18.05 -0.86
C HIS A 99 -0.05 -17.56 -0.51
N LEU A 100 -1.08 -18.15 -1.09
CA LEU A 100 -2.48 -17.81 -0.78
C LEU A 100 -2.84 -18.15 0.67
N VAL A 101 -2.44 -19.32 1.16
CA VAL A 101 -2.65 -19.74 2.56
C VAL A 101 -1.96 -18.78 3.55
N GLU A 102 -0.75 -18.32 3.24
CA GLU A 102 -0.04 -17.37 4.11
C GLU A 102 -0.75 -16.01 4.17
N LEU A 103 -1.32 -15.56 3.05
CA LEU A 103 -2.07 -14.31 2.95
C LEU A 103 -3.43 -14.38 3.69
N GLU A 104 -4.08 -15.55 3.67
CA GLU A 104 -5.31 -15.84 4.42
C GLU A 104 -5.05 -15.91 5.94
N GLY A 105 -3.95 -16.54 6.36
CA GLY A 105 -3.65 -16.91 7.76
C GLY A 105 -3.32 -15.77 8.73
N GLY A 106 -3.72 -14.53 8.44
CA GLY A 106 -3.57 -13.38 9.35
C GLY A 106 -2.16 -12.81 9.45
N GLN A 107 -1.19 -13.34 8.69
CA GLN A 107 0.17 -12.77 8.65
C GLN A 107 0.20 -11.35 8.12
N ILE A 108 -0.70 -11.04 7.17
CA ILE A 108 -0.88 -9.67 6.66
C ILE A 108 -1.24 -8.75 7.83
N SER A 109 -2.24 -9.08 8.64
CA SER A 109 -2.65 -8.27 9.77
C SER A 109 -1.53 -8.04 10.78
N ALA A 110 -0.69 -9.03 11.05
CA ALA A 110 0.46 -8.89 11.95
C ALA A 110 1.54 -7.95 11.40
N ARG A 111 1.86 -8.05 10.10
CA ARG A 111 2.82 -7.14 9.43
C ARG A 111 2.27 -5.73 9.33
N MET A 112 0.98 -5.60 9.04
CA MET A 112 0.26 -4.35 9.02
C MET A 112 0.20 -3.68 10.39
N ALA A 113 0.00 -4.43 11.47
CA ALA A 113 0.09 -3.92 12.84
C ALA A 113 1.49 -3.35 13.16
N ARG A 114 2.56 -3.97 12.66
CA ARG A 114 3.93 -3.43 12.77
C ARG A 114 4.07 -2.11 12.00
N ALA A 115 3.48 -2.01 10.80
CA ALA A 115 3.49 -0.77 10.02
C ALA A 115 2.84 0.40 10.76
N ARG A 116 1.76 0.17 11.52
CA ARG A 116 1.14 1.21 12.38
C ARG A 116 2.12 1.74 13.44
N GLY A 117 2.96 0.86 13.98
CA GLY A 117 4.01 1.25 14.93
C GLY A 117 5.00 2.27 14.34
N HIS A 118 5.28 2.20 13.04
CA HIS A 118 6.16 3.14 12.34
C HIS A 118 5.53 4.55 12.25
N CYS A 119 4.22 4.67 11.99
CA CYS A 119 3.50 5.95 11.97
C CYS A 119 3.62 6.68 13.32
N ARG A 120 3.43 5.96 14.43
CA ARG A 120 3.61 6.52 15.78
C ARG A 120 5.04 6.98 16.05
N LYS A 121 6.04 6.31 15.48
CA LYS A 121 7.45 6.72 15.64
C LYS A 121 7.76 8.00 14.86
N ILE A 122 7.18 8.17 13.66
CA ILE A 122 7.35 9.37 12.82
C ILE A 122 6.88 10.63 13.57
N ILE A 123 5.69 10.62 14.17
CA ILE A 123 5.19 11.80 14.90
C ILE A 123 6.03 12.14 16.12
N ASN A 124 6.45 11.12 16.88
CA ASN A 124 7.33 11.32 18.03
C ASN A 124 8.67 11.94 17.63
N ILE A 125 9.19 11.60 16.46
CA ILE A 125 10.39 12.21 15.91
C ILE A 125 10.13 13.67 15.55
N TYR A 126 9.02 13.94 14.87
CA TYR A 126 8.65 15.28 14.45
C TYR A 126 8.54 16.24 15.64
N ASP A 127 7.70 15.90 16.62
CA ASP A 127 7.40 16.75 17.77
C ASP A 127 8.64 17.06 18.61
N LYS A 128 9.54 16.08 18.75
CA LYS A 128 10.71 16.20 19.63
C LYS A 128 11.91 16.87 18.98
N TYR A 129 12.08 16.70 17.67
CA TYR A 129 13.33 17.07 17.00
C TYR A 129 13.12 17.99 15.80
N LEU A 130 12.11 17.74 14.96
CA LEU A 130 12.00 18.38 13.66
C LEU A 130 11.30 19.73 13.71
N VAL A 131 10.31 19.91 14.59
CA VAL A 131 9.54 21.18 14.70
C VAL A 131 10.48 22.39 14.86
N THR A 132 11.31 22.38 15.91
CA THR A 132 12.20 23.50 16.21
C THR A 132 13.22 23.72 15.09
N TRP A 133 13.72 22.65 14.49
CA TRP A 133 14.67 22.75 13.38
C TRP A 133 14.03 23.39 12.15
N PHE A 134 12.83 22.95 11.77
CA PHE A 134 12.09 23.53 10.65
C PHE A 134 11.75 25.00 10.88
N ASP A 135 11.29 25.37 12.07
CA ASP A 135 10.98 26.76 12.42
C ASP A 135 12.22 27.68 12.33
N ASN A 136 13.42 27.14 12.56
CA ASN A 136 14.67 27.90 12.49
C ASN A 136 15.27 28.01 11.08
N VAL A 137 14.97 27.05 10.19
CA VAL A 137 15.61 26.94 8.88
C VAL A 137 14.69 27.38 7.73
N LEU A 138 13.39 27.16 7.88
CA LEU A 138 12.39 27.38 6.84
C LEU A 138 11.64 28.70 7.04
N SER A 139 10.92 29.14 6.01
CA SER A 139 9.94 30.21 6.20
C SER A 139 8.75 29.72 7.05
N GLN A 140 7.97 30.63 7.62
CA GLN A 140 6.77 30.24 8.39
C GLN A 140 5.78 29.41 7.54
N GLU A 141 5.60 29.78 6.27
CA GLU A 141 4.74 29.03 5.35
C GLU A 141 5.29 27.63 5.07
N GLU A 142 6.59 27.50 4.86
CA GLU A 142 7.26 26.22 4.62
C GLU A 142 7.25 25.33 5.86
N SER A 143 7.47 25.89 7.05
CA SER A 143 7.40 25.14 8.31
C SER A 143 5.97 24.67 8.58
N GLN A 144 4.96 25.52 8.34
CA GLN A 144 3.55 25.15 8.46
C GLN A 144 3.18 24.01 7.49
N LYS A 145 3.68 24.08 6.26
CA LYS A 145 3.56 23.02 5.25
C LYS A 145 4.21 21.70 5.68
N MET A 146 5.39 21.75 6.28
CA MET A 146 6.05 20.58 6.85
C MET A 146 5.26 20.03 8.03
N ARG A 147 4.72 20.91 8.89
CA ARG A 147 3.82 20.52 9.97
C ARG A 147 2.60 19.79 9.45
N GLU A 148 1.91 20.34 8.46
CA GLU A 148 0.75 19.69 7.83
C GLU A 148 1.09 18.34 7.19
N LEU A 149 2.30 18.16 6.64
CA LEU A 149 2.75 16.85 6.16
C LEU A 149 2.91 15.86 7.33
N PHE A 150 3.61 16.25 8.39
CA PHE A 150 3.88 15.34 9.52
C PHE A 150 2.64 15.10 10.38
N GLU A 151 1.76 16.09 10.52
CA GLU A 151 0.42 15.94 11.06
C GLU A 151 -0.42 15.07 10.13
N ALA A 152 -0.38 15.23 8.81
CA ALA A 152 -1.03 14.27 7.92
C ALA A 152 -0.43 12.87 8.10
N LEU A 153 0.86 12.70 8.39
CA LEU A 153 1.45 11.40 8.73
C LEU A 153 1.02 10.87 10.11
N ALA A 154 0.56 11.75 11.01
CA ALA A 154 0.24 11.43 12.40
C ALA A 154 -1.27 11.35 12.69
N GLU A 155 -2.07 12.30 12.22
CA GLU A 155 -3.54 12.24 12.17
C GLU A 155 -4.00 11.17 11.19
N SER A 156 -3.23 10.91 10.13
CA SER A 156 -3.40 9.67 9.36
C SER A 156 -2.89 8.43 10.10
N ASP A 157 -2.63 8.44 11.40
CA ASP A 157 -2.72 7.18 12.16
C ASP A 157 -4.14 6.63 11.90
N ALA A 158 -5.22 7.42 11.92
CA ALA A 158 -6.54 6.90 11.54
C ALA A 158 -6.66 6.53 10.04
N HIS A 159 -6.20 7.39 9.12
CA HIS A 159 -6.38 7.17 7.67
C HIS A 159 -5.37 6.20 7.04
N MET A 160 -4.08 6.25 7.41
CA MET A 160 -3.11 5.23 7.00
C MET A 160 -3.38 3.90 7.69
N ILE A 161 -3.80 3.86 8.96
CA ILE A 161 -4.26 2.59 9.56
C ILE A 161 -5.47 2.08 8.79
N ALA A 162 -6.46 2.94 8.49
CA ALA A 162 -7.61 2.53 7.69
C ALA A 162 -7.19 2.02 6.30
N ALA A 163 -6.23 2.68 5.65
CA ALA A 163 -5.68 2.25 4.37
C ALA A 163 -4.97 0.90 4.46
N ILE A 164 -4.15 0.72 5.49
CA ILE A 164 -3.44 -0.50 5.80
C ILE A 164 -4.45 -1.64 6.06
N ASP A 165 -5.49 -1.36 6.83
CA ASP A 165 -6.53 -2.31 7.21
C ASP A 165 -7.41 -2.68 6.02
N GLU A 166 -7.71 -1.72 5.16
CA GLU A 166 -8.46 -1.94 3.93
C GLU A 166 -7.65 -2.74 2.91
N VAL A 167 -6.37 -2.44 2.72
CA VAL A 167 -5.48 -3.26 1.89
C VAL A 167 -5.35 -4.66 2.49
N SER A 168 -5.22 -4.78 3.80
CA SER A 168 -5.17 -6.09 4.48
C SER A 168 -6.45 -6.88 4.23
N PHE A 169 -7.61 -6.25 4.43
CA PHE A 169 -8.91 -6.87 4.23
C PHE A 169 -9.12 -7.28 2.77
N TRP A 170 -8.80 -6.38 1.83
CA TRP A 170 -8.86 -6.66 0.42
C TRP A 170 -7.95 -7.83 0.04
N LEU A 171 -6.69 -7.84 0.47
CA LEU A 171 -5.75 -8.93 0.19
C LEU A 171 -6.22 -10.26 0.76
N SER A 172 -6.66 -10.30 2.02
CA SER A 172 -7.16 -11.52 2.64
C SER A 172 -8.39 -12.06 1.91
N ARG A 173 -9.35 -11.20 1.55
CA ARG A 173 -10.53 -11.60 0.78
C ARG A 173 -10.15 -12.11 -0.61
N GLN A 174 -9.25 -11.41 -1.31
CA GLN A 174 -8.80 -11.83 -2.64
C GLN A 174 -8.05 -13.17 -2.58
N ALA A 175 -7.22 -13.38 -1.56
CA ALA A 175 -6.49 -14.62 -1.34
C ALA A 175 -7.44 -15.79 -1.03
N GLU A 176 -8.40 -15.59 -0.11
CA GLU A 176 -9.42 -16.58 0.24
C GLU A 176 -10.25 -17.01 -0.98
N GLU A 177 -10.81 -16.04 -1.70
CA GLU A 177 -11.62 -16.33 -2.89
C GLU A 177 -10.79 -17.05 -3.99
N THR A 178 -9.51 -16.71 -4.14
CA THR A 178 -8.61 -17.39 -5.10
C THR A 178 -8.24 -18.78 -4.63
N LEU A 179 -7.97 -18.96 -3.33
CA LEU A 179 -7.65 -20.25 -2.73
C LEU A 179 -8.81 -21.24 -2.86
N ASN A 180 -10.04 -20.77 -2.65
CA ASN A 180 -11.24 -21.57 -2.87
C ASN A 180 -11.35 -22.06 -4.32
N MET A 181 -10.99 -21.24 -5.31
CA MET A 181 -10.95 -21.69 -6.71
C MET A 181 -9.87 -22.75 -6.93
N VAL A 182 -8.68 -22.55 -6.36
CA VAL A 182 -7.55 -23.49 -6.45
C VAL A 182 -7.90 -24.85 -5.82
N ASP A 183 -8.52 -24.84 -4.65
CA ASP A 183 -8.90 -26.06 -3.92
C ASP A 183 -10.02 -26.84 -4.61
N ASN A 184 -10.84 -26.16 -5.42
CA ASN A 184 -11.85 -26.76 -6.30
C ASN A 184 -11.28 -27.19 -7.67
N GLY A 185 -9.98 -27.01 -7.92
CA GLY A 185 -9.34 -27.32 -9.21
C GLY A 185 -9.66 -26.33 -10.34
N GLU A 186 -10.23 -25.17 -10.01
CA GLU A 186 -10.66 -24.14 -10.96
C GLU A 186 -9.50 -23.16 -11.30
N PHE A 187 -8.35 -23.69 -11.69
CA PHE A 187 -7.11 -22.93 -11.91
C PHE A 187 -7.26 -21.77 -12.90
N ASP A 188 -8.01 -21.97 -13.99
CA ASP A 188 -8.28 -20.92 -14.99
C ASP A 188 -9.07 -19.75 -14.40
N LYS A 189 -10.00 -20.02 -13.48
CA LYS A 189 -10.78 -18.96 -12.80
C LYS A 189 -9.89 -18.22 -11.81
N ALA A 190 -9.07 -18.95 -11.05
CA ALA A 190 -8.11 -18.38 -10.12
C ALA A 190 -7.14 -17.42 -10.84
N ASP A 191 -6.54 -17.84 -11.95
CA ASP A 191 -5.62 -16.99 -12.73
C ASP A 191 -6.30 -15.75 -13.31
N ARG A 192 -7.50 -15.89 -13.88
CA ARG A 192 -8.28 -14.73 -14.37
C ARG A 192 -8.56 -13.73 -13.25
N LYS A 193 -8.86 -14.21 -12.04
CA LYS A 193 -9.11 -13.36 -10.87
C LYS A 193 -7.87 -12.59 -10.46
N VAL A 194 -6.71 -13.24 -10.35
CA VAL A 194 -5.45 -12.57 -10.02
C VAL A 194 -5.10 -11.53 -11.11
N LYS A 195 -5.25 -11.89 -12.40
CA LYS A 195 -5.03 -10.95 -13.52
C LYS A 195 -5.97 -9.74 -13.47
N LYS A 196 -7.24 -9.94 -13.13
CA LYS A 196 -8.21 -8.84 -12.96
C LYS A 196 -7.77 -7.92 -11.82
N ALA A 197 -7.41 -8.48 -10.67
CA ALA A 197 -6.91 -7.72 -9.53
C ALA A 197 -5.65 -6.92 -9.87
N ARG A 198 -4.71 -7.48 -10.67
CA ARG A 198 -3.53 -6.75 -11.18
C ARG A 198 -3.90 -5.48 -11.92
N ILE A 199 -4.92 -5.53 -12.78
CA ILE A 199 -5.38 -4.38 -13.57
C ILE A 199 -6.04 -3.36 -12.64
N GLU A 200 -6.92 -3.80 -11.75
CA GLU A 200 -7.66 -2.95 -10.82
C GLU A 200 -6.74 -2.10 -9.93
N VAL A 201 -5.64 -2.67 -9.43
CA VAL A 201 -4.72 -1.96 -8.51
C VAL A 201 -3.49 -1.36 -9.19
N LEU A 202 -3.36 -1.47 -10.51
CA LEU A 202 -2.15 -1.08 -11.25
C LEU A 202 -1.75 0.37 -11.00
N SER A 203 -2.70 1.30 -11.11
CA SER A 203 -2.42 2.73 -10.93
C SER A 203 -1.92 3.02 -9.52
N LYS A 204 -2.57 2.44 -8.52
CA LYS A 204 -2.25 2.63 -7.10
C LYS A 204 -0.87 2.05 -6.76
N ARG A 205 -0.52 0.88 -7.32
CA ARG A 205 0.84 0.31 -7.18
C ARG A 205 1.92 1.20 -7.78
N LYS A 206 1.66 1.82 -8.93
CA LYS A 206 2.61 2.78 -9.54
C LYS A 206 2.87 3.96 -8.61
N THR A 207 1.82 4.51 -8.00
CA THR A 207 1.99 5.61 -7.03
C THR A 207 2.78 5.18 -5.80
N ILE A 208 2.47 4.01 -5.23
CA ILE A 208 3.23 3.47 -4.08
C ILE A 208 4.70 3.28 -4.44
N ALA A 209 5.00 2.73 -5.62
CA ALA A 209 6.37 2.56 -6.08
C ALA A 209 7.09 3.91 -6.28
N GLN A 210 6.41 4.91 -6.84
CA GLN A 210 6.95 6.27 -6.99
C GLN A 210 7.23 6.93 -5.65
N ALA A 211 6.34 6.75 -4.66
CA ALA A 211 6.53 7.22 -3.30
C ALA A 211 7.79 6.61 -2.66
N LEU A 212 7.97 5.28 -2.81
CA LEU A 212 9.17 4.58 -2.34
C LEU A 212 10.45 5.13 -2.99
N THR A 213 10.46 5.31 -4.30
CA THR A 213 11.60 5.92 -5.00
C THR A 213 11.91 7.31 -4.45
N THR A 214 10.89 8.15 -4.28
CA THR A 214 11.06 9.51 -3.74
C THR A 214 11.61 9.49 -2.31
N LEU A 215 11.15 8.56 -1.46
CA LEU A 215 11.65 8.40 -0.10
C LEU A 215 13.13 7.98 -0.09
N PHE A 216 13.53 7.03 -0.94
CA PHE A 216 14.93 6.59 -1.02
C PHE A 216 15.86 7.66 -1.61
N ASP A 217 15.38 8.44 -2.58
CA ASP A 217 16.11 9.57 -3.13
C ASP A 217 16.34 10.63 -2.05
N LEU A 218 15.30 11.01 -1.31
CA LEU A 218 15.41 11.94 -0.18
C LEU A 218 16.36 11.42 0.90
N GLN A 219 16.26 10.14 1.30
CA GLN A 219 17.17 9.54 2.27
C GLN A 219 18.63 9.62 1.81
N SER A 220 18.90 9.25 0.56
CA SER A 220 20.26 9.27 -0.01
C SER A 220 20.85 10.67 -0.02
N GLU A 221 20.04 11.67 -0.36
CA GLU A 221 20.45 13.08 -0.35
C GLU A 221 20.81 13.55 1.06
N PHE A 222 19.98 13.26 2.06
CA PHE A 222 20.26 13.65 3.45
C PHE A 222 21.44 12.89 4.06
N ILE A 223 21.64 11.60 3.74
CA ILE A 223 22.80 10.81 4.21
C ILE A 223 24.11 11.43 3.74
N GLY A 224 24.21 11.80 2.46
CA GLY A 224 25.42 12.39 1.87
C GLY A 224 25.89 13.69 2.56
N ILE A 225 25.05 14.30 3.40
CA ILE A 225 25.27 15.59 4.03
C ILE A 225 25.42 15.48 5.55
N SER A 226 24.82 14.45 6.16
CA SER A 226 24.99 14.15 7.59
C SER A 226 26.46 13.87 7.98
N GLY A 227 27.34 13.61 7.00
CA GLY A 227 28.75 13.34 7.24
C GLY A 227 29.01 12.00 7.93
N VAL A 228 27.97 11.18 8.10
CA VAL A 228 28.04 9.81 8.62
C VAL A 228 28.43 8.88 7.47
N VAL A 229 29.72 8.66 7.29
CA VAL A 229 30.30 7.51 6.57
C VAL A 229 31.19 6.75 7.54
#